data_AF-A0A1Y3BKB0-F1
#
_entry.id   AF-A0A1Y3BKB0-F1
#
_cell.length_a   1.000
_cell.length_b   1.000
_cell.length_c   1.000
_cell.angle_alpha   90.00
_cell.angle_beta   90.00
_cell.angle_gamma   90.00
#
_symmetry.space_group_name_H-M   'P 1'
#
loop_
_entity.id
_entity.type
_entity.pdbx_description
1 polymer ?
#
loop_
_entity_poly.entity_id
_entity_poly.type
_entity_poly.pdbx_seq_one_letter_code
_entity_poly.pdbx_strand_id
1 'polypeptide(L)'
;MFSPYLNLYQYPKELDYDDVIDIDHNRFFGVDAFCRFEVNDGKPFEIPFRNRMKSGDKLVYLSLGSMGSGSVELMKRLVRILGQTKHWYLVSKGKLHDQYELADNMWGDKYVPQTKILSMVDAAIIHGGNNGFTEALYFGKPVLILPMFYDQYHNGVRAVEKQIGFKLNPFRFE
;
A
#
# COMPACT_ATOMS: atom_id res chain seq x y z
N MET A 1 13.82 -18.18 16.27
CA MET A 1 15.24 -18.30 16.65
C MET A 1 16.06 -17.77 15.49
N PHE A 2 16.98 -16.84 15.75
CA PHE A 2 17.84 -16.25 14.72
C PHE A 2 19.02 -17.17 14.40
N SER A 3 19.50 -17.10 13.16
CA SER A 3 20.70 -17.82 12.72
C SER A 3 21.93 -17.29 13.48
N PRO A 4 22.85 -18.15 13.91
CA PRO A 4 24.10 -17.72 14.54
C PRO A 4 25.08 -17.10 13.54
N TYR A 5 24.88 -17.28 12.22
CA TYR A 5 25.82 -16.86 11.17
C TYR A 5 25.38 -15.60 10.43
N LEU A 6 24.14 -15.58 9.93
CA LEU A 6 23.62 -14.51 9.08
C LEU A 6 22.10 -14.47 9.13
N ASN A 7 21.54 -13.28 9.33
CA ASN A 7 20.12 -12.98 9.33
C ASN A 7 19.87 -11.84 8.33
N LEU A 8 18.96 -12.08 7.39
CA LEU A 8 18.52 -11.05 6.46
C LEU A 8 17.12 -10.61 6.88
N TYR A 9 16.88 -9.31 6.89
CA TYR A 9 15.54 -8.77 7.10
C TYR A 9 15.24 -7.70 6.06
N GLN A 10 13.96 -7.57 5.71
CA GLN A 10 13.52 -6.61 4.72
C GLN A 10 12.90 -5.41 5.43
N TYR A 11 13.61 -4.28 5.40
CA TYR A 11 13.07 -3.01 5.87
C TYR A 11 13.87 -1.84 5.28
N PRO A 12 13.23 -0.71 4.94
CA PRO A 12 13.93 0.46 4.42
C PRO A 12 14.84 1.03 5.51
N LYS A 13 16.10 1.28 5.17
CA LYS A 13 17.11 1.83 6.08
C LYS A 13 16.65 3.12 6.74
N GLU A 14 15.94 3.99 6.02
CA GLU A 14 15.43 5.26 6.54
C GLU A 14 14.36 5.08 7.64
N LEU A 15 13.70 3.91 7.65
CA LEU A 15 12.72 3.56 8.66
C LEU A 15 13.25 2.59 9.69
N ASP A 16 14.49 2.10 9.54
CA ASP A 16 15.05 1.10 10.43
C ASP A 16 15.11 1.59 11.87
N TYR A 17 15.12 0.64 12.81
CA TYR A 17 15.03 0.90 14.24
C TYR A 17 16.39 1.10 14.89
N ASP A 18 17.41 1.50 14.14
CA ASP A 18 18.76 1.83 14.65
C ASP A 18 18.71 2.92 15.73
N ASP A 19 17.62 3.70 15.79
CA ASP A 19 17.34 4.71 16.81
C ASP A 19 16.71 4.16 18.10
N VAL A 20 16.26 2.91 18.11
CA VAL A 20 15.49 2.29 19.22
C VAL A 20 16.13 0.99 19.72
N ILE A 21 16.78 0.24 18.84
CA ILE A 21 17.41 -1.04 19.17
C ILE A 21 18.86 -1.08 18.68
N ASP A 22 19.72 -1.76 19.43
CA ASP A 22 21.09 -2.05 19.01
C ASP A 22 21.09 -3.29 18.11
N ILE A 23 21.23 -3.09 16.80
CA ILE A 23 21.28 -4.16 15.81
C ILE A 23 22.72 -4.61 15.63
N ASP A 24 23.00 -5.89 15.86
CA ASP A 24 24.29 -6.48 15.53
C ASP A 24 24.45 -6.62 14.01
N HIS A 25 24.94 -5.56 13.37
CA HIS A 25 25.16 -5.50 11.93
C HIS A 25 26.20 -6.50 11.40
N ASN A 26 26.91 -7.24 12.26
CA ASN A 26 27.75 -8.35 11.82
C ASN A 26 26.93 -9.62 11.53
N ARG A 27 25.72 -9.72 12.09
CA ARG A 27 24.82 -10.88 11.93
C ARG A 27 23.49 -10.52 11.32
N PHE A 28 23.08 -9.25 11.31
CA PHE A 28 21.82 -8.78 10.76
C PHE A 28 22.07 -7.78 9.64
N PHE A 29 21.57 -8.11 8.45
CA PHE A 29 21.73 -7.28 7.27
C PHE A 29 20.35 -6.92 6.74
N GLY A 30 20.05 -5.62 6.76
CA GLY A 30 18.85 -5.05 6.18
C GLY A 30 18.94 -5.04 4.65
N VAL A 31 17.84 -5.42 4.00
CA VAL A 31 17.63 -5.26 2.56
C VAL A 31 16.47 -4.28 2.38
N ASP A 32 16.76 -3.10 1.82
CA ASP A 32 15.85 -1.94 1.82
C ASP A 32 14.42 -2.28 1.37
N ALA A 33 14.29 -2.78 0.14
CA ALA A 33 13.00 -3.13 -0.42
C ALA A 33 13.14 -4.25 -1.46
N PHE A 34 12.30 -5.27 -1.33
CA PHE A 34 12.03 -6.19 -2.43
C PHE A 34 10.88 -5.65 -3.27
N CYS A 35 11.17 -4.69 -4.14
CA CYS A 35 10.22 -4.29 -5.17
C CYS A 35 10.16 -5.37 -6.24
N ARG A 36 8.99 -6.00 -6.38
CA ARG A 36 8.77 -6.94 -7.49
C ARG A 36 8.38 -6.14 -8.72
N PHE A 37 9.38 -5.75 -9.49
CA PHE A 37 9.13 -5.30 -10.85
C PHE A 37 8.60 -6.51 -11.63
N GLU A 38 7.31 -6.49 -11.96
CA GLU A 38 6.73 -7.50 -12.84
C GLU A 38 7.57 -7.55 -14.12
N VAL A 39 7.76 -8.76 -14.68
CA VAL A 39 8.46 -8.94 -15.95
C VAL A 39 7.87 -7.96 -16.94
N ASN A 40 8.68 -6.99 -17.35
CA ASN A 40 8.25 -5.94 -18.24
C ASN A 40 7.92 -6.59 -19.58
N ASP A 41 6.65 -6.90 -19.81
CA ASP A 41 6.10 -7.32 -21.09
C ASP A 41 6.18 -6.20 -22.15
N GLY A 42 6.81 -5.07 -21.80
CA GLY A 42 6.93 -3.87 -22.61
C GLY A 42 5.66 -3.02 -22.61
N LYS A 43 4.59 -3.44 -21.92
CA LYS A 43 3.30 -2.74 -21.96
C LYS A 43 3.17 -1.77 -20.79
N PRO A 44 3.06 -0.46 -21.06
CA PRO A 44 2.74 0.51 -20.02
C PRO A 44 1.33 0.22 -19.48
N PHE A 45 1.12 0.52 -18.19
CA PHE A 45 -0.23 0.54 -17.64
C PHE A 45 -0.88 1.89 -18.00
N GLU A 46 -2.03 1.85 -18.67
CA GLU A 46 -2.80 3.04 -18.98
C GLU A 46 -3.91 3.24 -17.95
N ILE A 47 -4.05 4.47 -17.44
CA ILE A 47 -5.13 4.81 -16.51
C ILE A 47 -6.45 4.90 -17.30
N PRO A 48 -7.44 4.00 -17.09
CA PRO A 48 -8.57 3.86 -18.02
C PRO A 48 -9.49 5.09 -18.08
N PHE A 49 -9.51 5.90 -17.02
CA PHE A 49 -10.31 7.12 -16.93
C PHE A 49 -9.48 8.40 -17.13
N ARG A 50 -8.26 8.30 -17.66
CA ARG A 50 -7.33 9.45 -17.77
C ARG A 50 -7.96 10.64 -18.49
N ASN A 51 -8.78 10.39 -19.50
CA ASN A 51 -9.51 11.41 -20.27
C ASN A 51 -10.57 12.19 -19.46
N ARG A 52 -11.04 11.63 -18.33
CA ARG A 52 -12.00 12.28 -17.42
C ARG A 52 -11.32 13.09 -16.32
N MET A 53 -10.04 12.85 -16.07
CA MET A 53 -9.26 13.60 -15.07
C MET A 53 -8.90 14.98 -15.59
N LYS A 54 -8.93 15.97 -14.69
CA LYS A 54 -8.50 17.34 -14.96
C LYS A 54 -7.12 17.59 -14.36
N SER A 55 -6.46 18.65 -14.82
CA SER A 55 -5.22 19.12 -14.20
C SER A 55 -5.48 19.48 -12.73
N GLY A 56 -4.63 18.99 -11.83
CA GLY A 56 -4.77 19.17 -10.38
C GLY A 56 -5.58 18.08 -9.67
N ASP A 57 -6.29 17.21 -10.40
CA ASP A 57 -6.90 16.02 -9.81
C ASP A 57 -5.81 15.10 -9.23
N LYS A 58 -6.13 14.44 -8.11
CA LYS A 58 -5.23 13.51 -7.43
C LYS A 58 -5.67 12.08 -7.65
N LEU A 59 -4.69 11.20 -7.84
CA LEU A 59 -4.88 9.78 -8.03
C LEU A 59 -4.37 9.01 -6.81
N VAL A 60 -5.22 8.17 -6.23
CA VAL A 60 -4.90 7.41 -5.02
C VAL A 60 -5.02 5.92 -5.31
N TYR A 61 -4.02 5.15 -4.90
CA TYR A 61 -4.07 3.69 -4.97
C TYR A 61 -4.75 3.13 -3.72
N LEU A 62 -5.71 2.22 -3.87
CA LEU A 62 -6.36 1.50 -2.76
C LEU A 62 -6.08 0.00 -2.87
N SER A 63 -5.41 -0.57 -1.87
CA SER A 63 -5.14 -2.02 -1.81
C SER A 63 -4.97 -2.53 -0.39
N LEU A 64 -5.89 -3.42 0.03
CA LEU A 64 -5.80 -4.08 1.33
C LEU A 64 -5.10 -5.45 1.26
N GLY A 65 -4.45 -5.74 0.13
CA GLY A 65 -3.79 -7.02 -0.12
C GLY A 65 -4.77 -8.19 -0.25
N SER A 66 -4.24 -9.37 -0.58
CA SER A 66 -5.05 -10.57 -0.88
C SER A 66 -6.00 -10.99 0.24
N MET A 67 -5.59 -10.82 1.49
CA MET A 67 -6.41 -11.18 2.66
C MET A 67 -7.33 -10.03 3.09
N GLY A 68 -6.84 -8.79 3.12
CA GLY A 68 -7.64 -7.65 3.57
C GLY A 68 -8.78 -7.32 2.61
N SER A 69 -8.55 -7.41 1.29
CA SER A 69 -9.61 -7.24 0.27
C SER A 69 -10.67 -8.35 0.31
N GLY A 70 -10.47 -9.41 1.10
CA GLY A 70 -11.50 -10.40 1.40
C GLY A 70 -12.61 -9.87 2.33
N SER A 71 -12.38 -8.76 3.04
CA SER A 71 -13.42 -8.08 3.81
C SER A 71 -14.29 -7.22 2.90
N VAL A 72 -15.29 -7.84 2.27
CA VAL A 72 -16.18 -7.18 1.30
C VAL A 72 -16.91 -5.99 1.91
N GLU A 73 -17.34 -6.08 3.17
CA GLU A 73 -18.01 -4.97 3.85
C GLU A 73 -17.09 -3.76 4.04
N LEU A 74 -15.83 -3.99 4.41
CA LEU A 74 -14.84 -2.92 4.49
C LEU A 74 -14.59 -2.29 3.12
N MET A 75 -14.44 -3.10 2.06
CA MET A 75 -14.28 -2.59 0.70
C MET A 75 -15.49 -1.75 0.26
N LYS A 76 -16.72 -2.22 0.48
CA LYS A 76 -17.96 -1.46 0.21
C LYS A 76 -18.00 -0.13 0.96
N ARG A 77 -17.60 -0.14 2.24
CA ARG A 77 -17.52 1.08 3.06
C ARG A 77 -16.50 2.07 2.51
N LEU A 78 -15.29 1.60 2.17
CA LEU A 78 -14.24 2.44 1.58
C LEU A 78 -14.68 3.02 0.24
N VAL A 79 -15.25 2.21 -0.66
CA VAL A 79 -15.77 2.68 -1.95
C VAL A 79 -16.81 3.78 -1.75
N ARG A 80 -17.76 3.59 -0.84
CA ARG A 80 -18.81 4.57 -0.53
C ARG A 80 -18.23 5.89 -0.03
N ILE A 81 -17.30 5.86 0.92
CA ILE A 81 -16.71 7.08 1.52
C ILE A 81 -15.80 7.78 0.51
N LEU A 82 -14.89 7.04 -0.11
CA LEU A 82 -13.93 7.59 -1.08
C LEU A 82 -14.63 8.06 -2.38
N GLY A 83 -15.76 7.44 -2.72
CA GLY A 83 -16.61 7.84 -3.85
C GLY A 83 -17.25 9.22 -3.70
N GLN A 84 -17.34 9.75 -2.47
CA GLN A 84 -17.83 11.10 -2.18
C GLN A 84 -16.73 12.17 -2.25
N THR A 85 -15.47 11.76 -2.44
CA THR A 85 -14.34 12.68 -2.51
C THR A 85 -14.06 13.12 -3.95
N LYS A 86 -13.33 14.23 -4.12
CA LYS A 86 -12.91 14.75 -5.42
C LYS A 86 -11.76 13.98 -6.08
N HIS A 87 -11.23 12.96 -5.41
CA HIS A 87 -10.04 12.23 -5.87
C HIS A 87 -10.42 11.05 -6.75
N TRP A 88 -9.49 10.60 -7.58
CA TRP A 88 -9.63 9.41 -8.40
C TRP A 88 -8.93 8.23 -7.76
N TYR A 89 -9.44 7.01 -7.97
CA TYR A 89 -8.90 5.82 -7.32
C TYR A 89 -8.62 4.69 -8.30
N LEU A 90 -7.45 4.06 -8.12
CA LEU A 90 -7.14 2.74 -8.68
C LEU A 90 -7.28 1.72 -7.56
N VAL A 91 -8.17 0.74 -7.72
CA VAL A 91 -8.55 -0.18 -6.65
C VAL A 91 -8.10 -1.61 -6.98
N SER A 92 -7.31 -2.20 -6.08
CA SER A 92 -7.07 -3.65 -6.08
C SER A 92 -8.22 -4.36 -5.37
N LYS A 93 -9.17 -4.88 -6.17
CA LYS A 93 -10.45 -5.38 -5.65
C LYS A 93 -10.33 -6.73 -4.93
N GLY A 94 -9.29 -7.52 -5.23
CA GLY A 94 -9.06 -8.83 -4.62
C GLY A 94 -9.98 -9.94 -5.15
N LYS A 95 -9.90 -11.14 -4.56
CA LYS A 95 -10.60 -12.33 -5.08
C LYS A 95 -12.12 -12.19 -5.16
N LEU A 96 -12.73 -11.42 -4.26
CA LEU A 96 -14.18 -11.21 -4.16
C LEU A 96 -14.64 -9.93 -4.88
N HIS A 97 -13.90 -9.50 -5.91
CA HIS A 97 -14.15 -8.28 -6.67
C HIS A 97 -15.55 -8.15 -7.29
N ASP A 98 -16.24 -9.26 -7.52
CA ASP A 98 -17.57 -9.36 -8.13
C ASP A 98 -18.70 -9.12 -7.13
N GLN A 99 -18.41 -8.99 -5.84
CA GLN A 99 -19.44 -8.79 -4.78
C GLN A 99 -19.79 -7.32 -4.51
N TYR A 100 -19.14 -6.38 -5.20
CA TYR A 100 -19.38 -4.96 -5.06
C TYR A 100 -18.94 -4.17 -6.30
N GLU A 101 -19.65 -3.08 -6.53
CA GLU A 101 -19.36 -2.11 -7.57
C GLU A 101 -18.47 -0.98 -7.06
N LEU A 102 -17.76 -0.34 -7.98
CA LEU A 102 -16.95 0.83 -7.72
C LEU A 102 -17.73 2.12 -8.01
N ALA A 103 -17.37 3.21 -7.35
CA ALA A 103 -17.95 4.54 -7.61
C ALA A 103 -17.40 5.14 -8.92
N ASP A 104 -18.08 6.17 -9.45
CA ASP A 104 -17.78 6.77 -10.76
C ASP A 104 -16.35 7.34 -10.90
N ASN A 105 -15.72 7.71 -9.78
CA ASN A 105 -14.35 8.23 -9.69
C ASN A 105 -13.29 7.13 -9.47
N MET A 106 -13.66 5.87 -9.67
CA MET A 106 -12.79 4.72 -9.42
C MET A 106 -12.71 3.81 -10.63
N TRP A 107 -11.58 3.14 -10.75
CA TRP A 107 -11.44 1.94 -11.57
C TRP A 107 -10.65 0.89 -10.80
N GLY A 108 -10.93 -0.37 -11.04
CA GLY A 108 -10.23 -1.45 -10.37
C GLY A 108 -10.61 -2.80 -10.92
N ASP A 109 -9.71 -3.75 -10.67
CA ASP A 109 -9.83 -5.14 -11.11
C ASP A 109 -9.39 -6.05 -9.95
N LYS A 110 -9.63 -7.36 -10.10
CA LYS A 110 -9.19 -8.41 -9.17
C LYS A 110 -7.71 -8.26 -8.81
N TYR A 111 -6.88 -7.97 -9.82
CA TYR A 111 -5.45 -7.69 -9.70
C TYR A 111 -5.08 -6.46 -10.51
N VAL A 112 -4.17 -5.66 -9.99
CA VAL A 112 -3.65 -4.44 -10.64
C VAL A 112 -2.13 -4.44 -10.48
N PRO A 113 -1.34 -4.04 -11.50
CA PRO A 113 0.11 -4.09 -11.45
C PRO A 113 0.66 -3.03 -10.51
N GLN A 114 0.78 -3.37 -9.22
CA GLN A 114 1.04 -2.43 -8.13
C GLN A 114 2.32 -1.61 -8.36
N THR A 115 3.44 -2.23 -8.73
CA THR A 115 4.71 -1.52 -8.95
C THR A 115 4.67 -0.59 -10.18
N LYS A 116 3.88 -0.91 -11.21
CA LYS A 116 3.64 0.01 -12.35
C LYS A 116 2.81 1.22 -11.89
N ILE A 117 1.72 0.96 -11.14
CA ILE A 117 0.76 1.97 -10.70
C ILE A 117 1.35 2.91 -9.64
N LEU A 118 2.16 2.39 -8.72
CA LEU A 118 2.75 3.19 -7.64
C LEU A 118 3.57 4.35 -8.18
N SER A 119 4.22 4.24 -9.34
CA SER A 119 4.91 5.37 -9.96
C SER A 119 3.99 6.53 -10.39
N MET A 120 2.71 6.24 -10.64
CA MET A 120 1.73 7.14 -11.27
C MET A 120 0.77 7.82 -10.29
N VAL A 121 0.69 7.34 -9.05
CA VAL A 121 -0.25 7.85 -8.04
C VAL A 121 0.37 8.93 -7.14
N ASP A 122 -0.48 9.73 -6.51
CA ASP A 122 -0.09 10.75 -5.54
C ASP A 122 0.02 10.19 -4.11
N ALA A 123 -0.77 9.15 -3.77
CA ALA A 123 -0.79 8.53 -2.45
C ALA A 123 -1.31 7.08 -2.51
N ALA A 124 -1.11 6.32 -1.44
CA ALA A 124 -1.62 4.95 -1.31
C ALA A 124 -2.37 4.73 0.01
N ILE A 125 -3.58 4.17 -0.07
CA ILE A 125 -4.34 3.62 1.05
C ILE A 125 -4.10 2.11 1.06
N ILE A 126 -3.38 1.63 2.07
CA ILE A 126 -2.94 0.23 2.13
C ILE A 126 -3.20 -0.39 3.49
N HIS A 127 -3.32 -1.71 3.55
CA HIS A 127 -3.37 -2.44 4.83
C HIS A 127 -2.06 -2.36 5.65
N GLY A 128 -0.92 -2.01 5.05
CA GLY A 128 0.38 -1.91 5.74
C GLY A 128 1.20 -3.20 5.79
N GLY A 129 0.87 -4.24 5.02
CA GLY A 129 1.72 -5.43 4.91
C GLY A 129 3.09 -5.06 4.31
N ASN A 130 4.16 -5.67 4.81
CA ASN A 130 5.54 -5.20 4.57
C ASN A 130 5.88 -4.94 3.09
N ASN A 131 5.53 -5.85 2.17
CA ASN A 131 5.80 -5.67 0.74
C ASN A 131 5.18 -4.39 0.19
N GLY A 132 3.86 -4.21 0.33
CA GLY A 132 3.17 -3.04 -0.21
C GLY A 132 3.56 -1.74 0.49
N PHE A 133 3.92 -1.81 1.78
CA PHE A 133 4.47 -0.66 2.50
C PHE A 133 5.84 -0.26 1.94
N THR A 134 6.79 -1.19 1.85
CA THR A 134 8.13 -0.91 1.30
C THR A 134 8.10 -0.46 -0.15
N GLU A 135 7.21 -1.03 -0.99
CA GLU A 135 7.04 -0.59 -2.38
C GLU A 135 6.48 0.85 -2.46
N ALA A 136 5.48 1.20 -1.65
CA ALA A 136 4.96 2.57 -1.62
C ALA A 136 6.07 3.58 -1.26
N LEU A 137 6.92 3.22 -0.30
CA LEU A 137 8.05 4.05 0.13
C LEU A 137 9.16 4.14 -0.91
N TYR A 138 9.47 3.04 -1.59
CA TYR A 138 10.40 3.03 -2.71
C TYR A 138 10.02 4.05 -3.79
N PHE A 139 8.72 4.19 -4.07
CA PHE A 139 8.19 5.20 -5.00
C PHE A 139 7.90 6.57 -4.35
N GLY A 140 8.31 6.77 -3.10
CA GLY A 140 8.15 8.02 -2.36
C GLY A 140 6.70 8.43 -2.12
N LYS A 141 5.78 7.45 -1.98
CA LYS A 141 4.35 7.72 -1.85
C LYS A 141 3.95 7.83 -0.38
N PRO A 142 3.26 8.92 0.04
CA PRO A 142 2.66 8.98 1.35
C PRO A 142 1.56 7.91 1.49
N VAL A 143 1.42 7.36 2.69
CA VAL A 143 0.52 6.22 2.94
C VAL A 143 -0.54 6.53 4.00
N LEU A 144 -1.76 6.02 3.78
CA LEU A 144 -2.75 5.80 4.83
C LEU A 144 -2.81 4.30 5.11
N ILE A 145 -2.39 3.91 6.31
CA ILE A 145 -2.33 2.52 6.74
C ILE A 145 -3.60 2.14 7.49
N LEU A 146 -4.26 1.09 7.02
CA LEU A 146 -5.48 0.48 7.57
C LEU A 146 -5.16 -0.93 8.09
N PRO A 147 -4.51 -1.06 9.26
CA PRO A 147 -3.98 -2.33 9.72
C PRO A 147 -5.10 -3.25 10.21
N MET A 148 -4.97 -4.54 9.87
CA MET A 148 -5.92 -5.60 10.19
C MET A 148 -5.26 -6.72 10.98
N PHE A 149 -4.01 -7.09 10.67
CA PHE A 149 -3.31 -8.23 11.27
C PHE A 149 -1.78 -8.15 11.14
N TYR A 150 -1.08 -8.93 11.97
CA TYR A 150 0.37 -9.13 11.93
C TYR A 150 1.20 -7.83 11.96
N ASP A 151 2.19 -7.71 11.08
CA ASP A 151 3.15 -6.63 10.93
C ASP A 151 2.53 -5.27 10.61
N GLN A 152 1.31 -5.26 10.08
CA GLN A 152 0.61 -4.07 9.63
C GLN A 152 0.47 -3.00 10.71
N TYR A 153 0.24 -3.42 11.96
CA TYR A 153 0.11 -2.49 13.07
C TYR A 153 1.41 -1.74 13.35
N HIS A 154 2.56 -2.43 13.30
CA HIS A 154 3.87 -1.83 13.51
C HIS A 154 4.26 -0.91 12.35
N ASN A 155 4.02 -1.33 11.10
CA ASN A 155 4.23 -0.47 9.94
C ASN A 155 3.36 0.79 10.00
N GLY A 156 2.11 0.67 10.46
CA GLY A 156 1.23 1.79 10.75
C GLY A 156 1.80 2.76 11.78
N VAL A 157 2.35 2.24 12.90
CA VAL A 157 3.00 3.07 13.92
C VAL A 157 4.22 3.76 13.35
N ARG A 158 5.10 3.01 12.66
CA ARG A 158 6.33 3.56 12.11
C ARG A 158 6.08 4.65 11.07
N ALA A 159 5.03 4.50 10.26
CA ALA A 159 4.64 5.52 9.30
C ALA A 159 4.26 6.85 9.96
N VAL A 160 3.58 6.79 11.11
CA VAL A 160 3.21 7.98 11.90
C VAL A 160 4.44 8.57 12.59
N GLU A 161 5.28 7.74 13.22
CA GLU A 161 6.51 8.18 13.89
C GLU A 161 7.45 8.93 12.95
N LYS A 162 7.60 8.43 11.72
CA LYS A 162 8.48 9.02 10.70
C LYS A 162 7.78 10.06 9.83
N GLN A 163 6.53 10.43 10.15
CA GLN A 163 5.75 11.47 9.45
C GLN A 163 5.59 11.23 7.93
N ILE A 164 5.56 9.97 7.52
CA ILE A 164 5.42 9.53 6.12
C ILE A 164 4.00 9.07 5.78
N GLY A 165 3.10 9.09 6.78
CA GLY A 165 1.74 8.65 6.60
C GLY A 165 0.90 8.71 7.86
N PHE A 166 -0.33 8.21 7.75
CA PHE A 166 -1.28 8.10 8.84
C PHE A 166 -1.67 6.64 9.08
N LYS A 167 -2.12 6.33 10.29
CA LYS A 167 -2.71 5.04 10.65
C LYS A 167 -4.13 5.26 11.15
N LEU A 168 -5.09 4.52 10.58
CA LEU A 168 -6.49 4.59 10.96
C LEU A 168 -7.03 3.19 11.24
N ASN A 169 -7.86 3.03 12.27
CA ASN A 169 -8.51 1.75 12.53
C ASN A 169 -9.56 1.47 11.44
N PRO A 170 -9.44 0.40 10.63
CA PRO A 170 -10.33 0.15 9.49
C PRO A 170 -11.80 -0.08 9.84
N PHE A 171 -12.14 -0.29 11.10
CA PHE A 171 -13.51 -0.62 11.51
C PHE A 171 -14.18 0.48 12.34
N ARG A 172 -13.49 1.59 12.63
CA ARG A 172 -13.95 2.62 13.57
C ARG A 172 -13.87 4.06 13.05
N PHE A 173 -13.90 4.26 11.72
CA PHE A 173 -13.86 5.60 11.12
C PHE A 173 -15.20 5.97 10.49
N GLU A 174 -15.65 7.22 10.67
CA GLU A 174 -16.90 7.75 10.08
C GLU A 174 -16.60 8.62 8.87
#